data_AF-A0A1G1ZL59-F1
#
_entry.id   AF-A0A1G1ZL59-F1
#
_cell.length_a   1.000
_cell.length_b   1.000
_cell.length_c   1.000
_cell.angle_alpha   90.00
_cell.angle_beta   90.00
_cell.angle_gamma   90.00
#
_symmetry.space_group_name_H-M   'P 1'
#
loop_
_entity.id
_entity.type
_entity.pdbx_description
1 polymer ?
#
loop_
_entity_poly.entity_id
_entity_poly.type
_entity_poly.pdbx_seq_one_letter_code
_entity_poly.pdbx_strand_id
1 'polypeptide(L)'
;MKNLKIILILLAIGGGMGGGTAKADIASESIVQDLIAAEEVKLENLGVENPGLLNTNFFYFVKKLKRSTLRTLSFDILKKIELELGILNNKAAELKNLHEIIPDNAKGLSSAIKLYQESIGRLQQYAGGIKKIDGNSLVSGIANTLIDLAVKHIELFDELKPAASRQFDEELKISQEKLSSLAPMALVKLGVVQNLKNKIWEILEGQPDGLLKEFRGAEALGRFEEKLLLDAGKEFDSQESQLQKEFLKVKNDLLLKSQVKIISRDVVRYLPELLEALPGDLLRRIKTLDEAREFIDNQDLKNSFNLARQKLFESAGKGIGRSEAENILSEANLVLGILENALLPNIKSSAVKNLFLQAEFNVKQAEEFLKEKQYGDVFSRASISLAAARGVLSQLAFFEDKSEELQLLKSAYDDLMDNAKKNGLTEKNAKEFYAFAAETENSLVKLSDLISRKNSQPDSVIPYLKASKLLLFSAEEMLQSLLNRVEEKIKERRATQPFIEKVLPMSGQKEKELKEEAIQKLNSGE
;
A
#
# COMPACT_ATOMS: atom_id res chain seq x y z
N MET A 1 -25.83 -26.53 2.74
CA MET A 1 -25.09 -26.85 1.50
C MET A 1 -25.10 -25.61 0.62
N LYS A 2 -23.94 -25.24 0.08
CA LYS A 2 -23.57 -23.96 -0.58
C LYS A 2 -22.75 -23.05 0.34
N ASN A 3 -21.67 -22.52 -0.25
CA ASN A 3 -20.54 -21.77 0.30
C ASN A 3 -19.33 -22.63 0.69
N LEU A 4 -18.77 -23.33 -0.30
CA LEU A 4 -17.35 -23.68 -0.34
C LEU A 4 -16.73 -22.80 -1.43
N LYS A 5 -16.14 -21.66 -1.04
CA LYS A 5 -15.28 -20.87 -1.93
C LYS A 5 -13.99 -21.68 -2.09
N ILE A 6 -13.80 -22.29 -3.25
CA ILE A 6 -12.55 -22.91 -3.65
C ILE A 6 -11.61 -21.76 -4.00
N ILE A 7 -10.56 -21.59 -3.19
CA ILE A 7 -9.37 -20.83 -3.58
C ILE A 7 -8.68 -21.69 -4.64
N LEU A 8 -8.79 -21.28 -5.89
CA LEU A 8 -8.16 -21.97 -7.00
C LEU A 8 -6.71 -21.48 -7.08
N ILE A 9 -5.81 -22.24 -6.45
CA ILE A 9 -4.38 -22.17 -6.74
C ILE A 9 -4.20 -22.61 -8.18
N LEU A 10 -3.67 -21.70 -9.00
CA LEU A 10 -3.26 -21.95 -10.37
C LEU A 10 -2.17 -23.03 -10.42
N LEU A 11 -2.61 -24.27 -10.60
CA LEU A 11 -1.78 -25.37 -11.07
C LEU A 11 -1.91 -25.46 -12.59
N ALA A 12 -0.75 -25.39 -13.24
CA ALA A 12 -0.43 -25.61 -14.64
C ALA A 12 -1.56 -26.21 -15.52
N ILE A 13 -1.95 -25.48 -16.57
CA ILE A 13 -2.56 -26.08 -17.76
C ILE A 13 -1.63 -25.83 -18.95
N GLY A 14 -0.90 -26.87 -19.30
CA GLY A 14 -0.13 -27.01 -20.52
C GLY A 14 -1.01 -26.93 -21.77
N GLY A 15 -0.37 -26.57 -22.87
CA GLY A 15 -0.99 -26.21 -24.14
C GLY A 15 -1.93 -27.26 -24.74
N GLY A 16 -3.02 -26.74 -25.30
CA GLY A 16 -3.88 -27.41 -26.26
C GLY A 16 -4.43 -26.37 -27.23
N MET A 17 -3.79 -26.26 -28.41
CA MET A 17 -4.26 -25.45 -29.52
C MET A 17 -5.64 -25.93 -30.03
N GLY A 18 -6.51 -24.98 -30.34
CA GLY A 18 -7.62 -25.19 -31.28
C GLY A 18 -9.03 -25.09 -30.68
N GLY A 19 -9.52 -23.86 -30.53
CA GLY A 19 -10.95 -23.58 -30.33
C GLY A 19 -11.29 -22.84 -29.03
N GLY A 20 -10.96 -21.55 -28.93
CA GLY A 20 -11.31 -20.78 -27.74
C GLY A 20 -11.00 -19.29 -27.84
N THR A 21 -11.98 -18.48 -28.26
CA THR A 21 -11.97 -17.04 -27.98
C THR A 21 -13.00 -16.75 -26.88
N ALA A 22 -14.25 -17.15 -27.06
CA ALA A 22 -15.31 -16.94 -26.07
C ALA A 22 -15.07 -17.63 -24.70
N LYS A 23 -14.42 -18.80 -24.64
CA LYS A 23 -14.11 -19.47 -23.36
C LYS A 23 -12.86 -18.91 -22.66
N ALA A 24 -11.93 -18.33 -23.42
CA ALA A 24 -10.73 -17.72 -22.87
C ALA A 24 -11.04 -16.34 -22.26
N ASP A 25 -11.92 -15.57 -22.90
CA ASP A 25 -12.37 -14.25 -22.42
C ASP A 25 -13.25 -14.35 -21.16
N ILE A 26 -14.12 -15.36 -21.06
CA ILE A 26 -14.92 -15.58 -19.84
C ILE A 26 -14.04 -16.04 -18.66
N ALA A 27 -13.01 -16.84 -18.94
CA ALA A 27 -12.08 -17.31 -17.91
C ALA A 27 -11.18 -16.18 -17.38
N SER A 28 -10.74 -15.25 -18.24
CA SER A 28 -9.97 -14.08 -17.81
C SER A 28 -10.80 -13.11 -16.97
N GLU A 29 -12.05 -12.85 -17.36
CA GLU A 29 -12.96 -11.99 -16.60
C GLU A 29 -13.25 -12.53 -15.19
N SER A 30 -13.47 -13.85 -15.06
CA SER A 30 -13.65 -14.51 -13.75
C SER A 30 -12.41 -14.36 -12.86
N ILE A 31 -11.21 -14.55 -13.41
CA ILE A 31 -9.95 -14.41 -12.65
C ILE A 31 -9.78 -12.97 -12.15
N VAL A 32 -10.04 -11.98 -13.02
CA VAL A 32 -9.94 -10.55 -12.66
C VAL A 32 -10.91 -10.21 -11.53
N GLN A 33 -12.15 -10.68 -11.60
CA GLN A 33 -13.16 -10.45 -10.56
C GLN A 33 -12.78 -11.08 -9.22
N ASP A 34 -12.28 -12.32 -9.23
CA ASP A 34 -11.85 -13.01 -7.99
C ASP A 34 -10.66 -12.30 -7.34
N LEU A 35 -9.72 -11.82 -8.13
CA LEU A 35 -8.58 -11.04 -7.65
C LEU A 35 -9.03 -9.69 -7.06
N ILE A 36 -9.95 -8.97 -7.71
CA ILE A 36 -10.48 -7.71 -7.18
C ILE A 36 -11.27 -7.93 -5.89
N ALA A 37 -12.09 -8.98 -5.83
CA ALA A 37 -12.83 -9.33 -4.62
C ALA A 37 -11.92 -9.71 -3.43
N ALA A 38 -10.70 -10.18 -3.72
CA ALA A 38 -9.69 -10.42 -2.68
C ALA A 38 -9.11 -9.11 -2.11
N GLU A 39 -9.14 -8.02 -2.88
CA GLU A 39 -8.67 -6.69 -2.45
C GLU A 39 -9.71 -5.94 -1.60
N GLU A 40 -10.95 -6.40 -1.51
CA GLU A 40 -12.04 -5.69 -0.82
C GLU A 40 -11.83 -5.59 0.70
N VAL A 41 -11.98 -4.38 1.25
CA VAL A 41 -11.96 -4.13 2.70
C VAL A 41 -13.20 -4.75 3.35
N LYS A 42 -12.98 -5.74 4.22
CA LYS A 42 -14.03 -6.38 5.04
C LYS A 42 -14.08 -5.77 6.43
N LEU A 43 -15.16 -6.05 7.16
CA LEU A 43 -15.35 -5.59 8.54
C LEU A 43 -14.26 -6.10 9.49
N GLU A 44 -13.74 -7.30 9.25
CA GLU A 44 -12.64 -7.88 10.02
C GLU A 44 -11.34 -7.10 9.80
N ASN A 45 -11.08 -6.57 8.59
CA ASN A 45 -9.92 -5.71 8.30
C ASN A 45 -9.94 -4.44 9.18
N LEU A 46 -11.14 -3.92 9.47
CA LEU A 46 -11.34 -2.76 10.35
C LEU A 46 -11.27 -3.13 11.84
N GLY A 47 -11.07 -4.40 12.21
CA GLY A 47 -11.05 -4.84 13.60
C GLY A 47 -12.42 -4.72 14.30
N VAL A 48 -13.51 -4.73 13.53
CA VAL A 48 -14.88 -4.60 14.04
C VAL A 48 -15.74 -5.72 13.45
N GLU A 49 -15.96 -6.80 14.20
CA GLU A 49 -16.81 -7.92 13.74
C GLU A 49 -18.27 -7.50 13.51
N ASN A 50 -18.80 -6.62 14.37
CA ASN A 50 -20.14 -6.08 14.21
C ASN A 50 -20.21 -4.64 14.74
N PRO A 51 -20.49 -3.64 13.89
CA PRO A 51 -20.57 -2.24 14.32
C PRO A 51 -21.79 -1.97 15.23
N GLY A 52 -22.73 -2.92 15.33
CA GLY A 52 -23.92 -2.84 16.18
C GLY A 52 -24.99 -1.91 15.58
N LEU A 53 -25.56 -1.04 16.42
CA LEU A 53 -26.60 -0.10 15.99
C LEU A 53 -26.09 0.84 14.90
N LEU A 54 -26.74 0.77 13.73
CA LEU A 54 -26.52 1.67 12.60
C LEU A 54 -27.25 3.01 12.80
N ASN A 55 -26.80 4.05 12.10
CA ASN A 55 -27.38 5.40 12.17
C ASN A 55 -28.83 5.48 11.66
N THR A 56 -29.31 4.45 10.96
CA THR A 56 -30.69 4.30 10.51
C THR A 56 -31.62 3.74 11.60
N ASN A 57 -31.07 3.21 12.70
CA ASN A 57 -31.84 2.65 13.80
C ASN A 57 -32.34 3.75 14.76
N PHE A 58 -33.59 3.63 15.21
CA PHE A 58 -34.20 4.57 16.16
C PHE A 58 -33.39 4.77 17.45
N PHE A 59 -32.74 3.72 17.96
CA PHE A 59 -31.95 3.75 19.19
C PHE A 59 -30.50 4.22 19.01
N TYR A 60 -30.11 4.70 17.83
CA TYR A 60 -28.75 5.20 17.60
C TYR A 60 -28.36 6.36 18.54
N PHE A 61 -29.34 7.10 19.07
CA PHE A 61 -29.10 8.15 20.07
C PHE A 61 -28.36 7.61 21.32
N VAL A 62 -28.57 6.35 21.70
CA VAL A 62 -27.88 5.72 22.84
C VAL A 62 -26.38 5.65 22.59
N LYS A 63 -25.99 5.27 21.36
CA LYS A 63 -24.59 5.22 20.93
C LYS A 63 -23.97 6.63 20.93
N LYS A 64 -24.71 7.63 20.46
CA LYS A 64 -24.27 9.04 20.51
C LYS A 64 -24.09 9.54 21.94
N LEU A 65 -25.02 9.24 22.86
CA LEU A 65 -24.95 9.64 24.26
C LEU A 65 -23.75 8.99 24.97
N LYS A 66 -23.53 7.68 24.76
CA LYS A 66 -22.36 6.97 25.28
C LYS A 66 -21.05 7.63 24.82
N ARG A 67 -20.92 7.89 23.51
CA ARG A 67 -19.74 8.56 22.93
C ARG A 67 -19.54 9.97 23.52
N SER A 68 -20.62 10.74 23.70
CA SER A 68 -20.55 12.06 24.33
C SER A 68 -20.06 11.99 25.77
N THR A 69 -20.57 11.04 26.54
CA THR A 69 -20.19 10.83 27.95
C THR A 69 -18.71 10.43 28.06
N LEU A 70 -18.24 9.52 27.19
CA LEU A 70 -16.83 9.14 27.15
C LEU A 70 -15.94 10.34 26.81
N ARG A 71 -16.33 11.18 25.85
CA ARG A 71 -15.57 12.39 25.50
C ARG A 71 -15.46 13.38 26.66
N THR A 72 -16.52 13.54 27.46
CA THR A 72 -16.48 14.41 28.65
C THR A 72 -15.61 13.86 29.76
N LEU A 73 -15.44 12.53 29.84
CA LEU A 73 -14.60 11.85 30.84
C LEU A 73 -13.14 11.70 30.40
N SER A 74 -12.85 11.77 29.11
CA SER A 74 -11.48 11.82 28.58
C SER A 74 -10.93 13.25 28.72
N PHE A 75 -10.20 13.53 29.81
CA PHE A 75 -9.67 14.89 30.06
C PHE A 75 -8.38 15.20 29.28
N ASP A 76 -7.53 14.20 29.08
CA ASP A 76 -6.23 14.32 28.40
C ASP A 76 -6.36 14.34 26.87
N ILE A 77 -5.54 15.13 26.18
CA ILE A 77 -5.62 15.31 24.73
C ILE A 77 -5.26 14.04 23.95
N LEU A 78 -4.26 13.27 24.40
CA LEU A 78 -3.87 12.02 23.76
C LEU A 78 -4.97 10.97 23.93
N LYS A 79 -5.57 10.89 25.13
CA LYS A 79 -6.73 10.00 25.37
C LYS A 79 -7.97 10.42 24.57
N LYS A 80 -8.18 11.70 24.31
CA LYS A 80 -9.25 12.19 23.43
C LYS A 80 -9.02 11.76 21.98
N ILE A 81 -7.78 11.82 21.51
CA ILE A 81 -7.41 11.36 20.17
C ILE A 81 -7.62 9.85 20.05
N GLU A 82 -7.08 9.07 20.97
CA GLU A 82 -7.24 7.61 21.01
C GLU A 82 -8.73 7.21 21.00
N LEU A 83 -9.54 7.85 21.86
CA LEU A 83 -10.99 7.62 21.87
C LEU A 83 -11.65 7.96 20.52
N GLU A 84 -11.31 9.12 19.94
CA GLU A 84 -11.96 9.56 18.70
C GLU A 84 -11.48 8.74 17.48
N LEU A 85 -10.25 8.19 17.48
CA LEU A 85 -9.79 7.21 16.50
C LEU A 85 -10.63 5.94 16.56
N GLY A 86 -10.90 5.41 17.76
CA GLY A 86 -11.79 4.25 17.92
C GLY A 86 -13.23 4.54 17.46
N ILE A 87 -13.74 5.75 17.72
CA ILE A 87 -15.05 6.18 17.21
C ILE A 87 -15.06 6.31 15.69
N LEU A 88 -13.98 6.85 15.10
CA LEU A 88 -13.83 7.02 13.67
C LEU A 88 -13.84 5.67 12.95
N ASN A 89 -13.05 4.71 13.43
CA ASN A 89 -13.00 3.34 12.90
C ASN A 89 -14.38 2.66 12.98
N ASN A 90 -15.05 2.77 14.12
CA ASN A 90 -16.38 2.20 14.27
C ASN A 90 -17.43 2.84 13.34
N LYS A 91 -17.27 4.12 12.97
CA LYS A 91 -18.12 4.78 11.97
C LYS A 91 -17.80 4.35 10.54
N ALA A 92 -16.53 4.06 10.22
CA ALA A 92 -16.16 3.46 8.93
C ALA A 92 -16.80 2.06 8.80
N ALA A 93 -16.75 1.24 9.86
CA ALA A 93 -17.43 -0.05 9.89
C ALA A 93 -18.96 0.07 9.79
N GLU A 94 -19.58 1.06 10.47
CA GLU A 94 -21.02 1.36 10.30
C GLU A 94 -21.35 1.70 8.84
N LEU A 95 -20.49 2.48 8.16
CA LEU A 95 -20.70 2.89 6.76
C LEU A 95 -20.56 1.70 5.80
N LYS A 96 -19.52 0.87 5.95
CA LYS A 96 -19.35 -0.35 5.14
C LYS A 96 -20.56 -1.28 5.31
N ASN A 97 -20.93 -1.58 6.55
CA ASN A 97 -22.05 -2.46 6.84
C ASN A 97 -23.39 -1.91 6.31
N LEU A 98 -23.61 -0.59 6.41
CA LEU A 98 -24.81 0.03 5.85
C LEU A 98 -24.86 -0.10 4.33
N HIS A 99 -23.72 0.09 3.67
CA HIS A 99 -23.61 -0.05 2.22
C HIS A 99 -23.85 -1.50 1.75
N GLU A 100 -23.37 -2.49 2.50
CA GLU A 100 -23.60 -3.91 2.19
C GLU A 100 -25.05 -4.35 2.40
N ILE A 101 -25.70 -3.90 3.50
CA ILE A 101 -27.05 -4.36 3.85
C ILE A 101 -28.13 -3.56 3.10
N ILE A 102 -27.96 -2.25 2.94
CA ILE A 102 -28.96 -1.35 2.36
C ILE A 102 -28.30 -0.33 1.40
N PRO A 103 -27.74 -0.78 0.26
CA PRO A 103 -26.99 0.08 -0.66
C PRO A 103 -27.82 1.26 -1.19
N ASP A 104 -29.13 1.08 -1.38
CA ASP A 104 -30.02 2.11 -1.94
C ASP A 104 -30.48 3.17 -0.91
N ASN A 105 -30.07 3.07 0.36
CA ASN A 105 -30.46 4.03 1.39
C ASN A 105 -29.60 5.29 1.35
N ALA A 106 -29.80 6.09 0.30
CA ALA A 106 -29.13 7.36 0.07
C ALA A 106 -29.10 8.28 1.30
N LYS A 107 -30.22 8.39 2.03
CA LYS A 107 -30.31 9.24 3.24
C LYS A 107 -29.47 8.67 4.39
N GLY A 108 -29.53 7.36 4.60
CA GLY A 108 -28.73 6.66 5.61
C GLY A 108 -27.24 6.80 5.34
N LEU A 109 -26.81 6.57 4.09
CA LEU A 109 -25.41 6.66 3.67
C LEU A 109 -24.86 8.09 3.80
N SER A 110 -25.56 9.11 3.27
CA SER A 110 -25.15 10.51 3.46
C SER A 110 -25.06 10.89 4.94
N SER A 111 -26.01 10.43 5.76
CA SER A 111 -25.95 10.66 7.20
C SER A 111 -24.74 9.96 7.85
N ALA A 112 -24.38 8.75 7.42
CA ALA A 112 -23.22 8.02 7.93
C ALA A 112 -21.91 8.71 7.54
N ILE A 113 -21.79 9.16 6.28
CA ILE A 113 -20.64 9.93 5.79
C ILE A 113 -20.49 11.23 6.59
N LYS A 114 -21.58 11.99 6.81
CA LYS A 114 -21.54 13.22 7.63
C LYS A 114 -21.10 12.95 9.06
N LEU A 115 -21.64 11.91 9.69
CA LEU A 115 -21.20 11.51 11.03
C LEU A 115 -19.71 11.15 11.06
N TYR A 116 -19.22 10.46 10.03
CA TYR A 116 -17.79 10.16 9.88
C TYR A 116 -16.95 11.44 9.75
N GLN A 117 -17.34 12.36 8.86
CA GLN A 117 -16.68 13.65 8.67
C GLN A 117 -16.63 14.50 9.94
N GLU A 118 -17.70 14.51 10.74
CA GLU A 118 -17.70 15.19 12.05
C GLU A 118 -16.64 14.61 13.00
N SER A 119 -16.38 13.30 12.94
CA SER A 119 -15.33 12.66 13.74
C SER A 119 -13.94 13.02 13.25
N ILE A 120 -13.72 13.12 11.93
CA ILE A 120 -12.46 13.67 11.41
C ILE A 120 -12.27 15.11 11.89
N GLY A 121 -13.30 15.96 11.80
CA GLY A 121 -13.20 17.36 12.23
C GLY A 121 -12.82 17.50 13.71
N ARG A 122 -13.38 16.64 14.59
CA ARG A 122 -12.97 16.58 16.00
C ARG A 122 -11.53 16.10 16.17
N LEU A 123 -11.11 15.07 15.44
CA LEU A 123 -9.72 14.61 15.47
C LEU A 123 -8.74 15.69 15.02
N GLN A 124 -9.07 16.45 13.97
CA GLN A 124 -8.26 17.58 13.52
C GLN A 124 -8.15 18.66 14.61
N GLN A 125 -9.25 18.99 15.30
CA GLN A 125 -9.23 19.91 16.43
C GLN A 125 -8.34 19.40 17.57
N TYR A 126 -8.43 18.11 17.92
CA TYR A 126 -7.63 17.53 18.99
C TYR A 126 -6.15 17.44 18.60
N ALA A 127 -5.83 17.03 17.38
CA ALA A 127 -4.47 16.98 16.85
C ALA A 127 -3.84 18.38 16.79
N GLY A 128 -4.60 19.39 16.38
CA GLY A 128 -4.15 20.79 16.40
C GLY A 128 -3.91 21.34 17.81
N GLY A 129 -4.54 20.75 18.83
CA GLY A 129 -4.32 21.08 20.25
C GLY A 129 -3.12 20.38 20.89
N ILE A 130 -2.45 19.47 20.19
CA ILE A 130 -1.21 18.83 20.69
C ILE A 130 -0.12 19.90 20.77
N LYS A 131 0.34 20.17 21.99
CA LYS A 131 1.62 20.84 22.22
C LYS A 131 2.71 19.79 22.09
N LYS A 132 3.83 20.08 21.43
CA LYS A 132 4.91 19.12 21.14
C LYS A 132 5.18 18.18 22.34
N ILE A 133 4.94 16.88 22.13
CA ILE A 133 5.12 15.82 23.14
C ILE A 133 6.16 14.85 22.60
N ASP A 134 7.35 14.82 23.21
CA ASP A 134 8.40 13.88 22.81
C ASP A 134 8.39 12.64 23.72
N GLY A 135 8.57 11.45 23.14
CA GLY A 135 9.05 10.25 23.87
C GLY A 135 8.04 9.40 24.65
N ASN A 136 6.74 9.41 24.33
CA ASN A 136 5.72 8.60 25.04
C ASN A 136 5.28 7.37 24.20
N SER A 137 5.17 6.19 24.81
CA SER A 137 4.65 4.97 24.15
C SER A 137 3.21 5.14 23.65
N LEU A 138 2.39 5.94 24.34
CA LEU A 138 1.04 6.31 23.90
C LEU A 138 1.06 7.09 22.59
N VAL A 139 2.06 7.97 22.40
CA VAL A 139 2.23 8.74 21.16
C VAL A 139 2.50 7.80 19.99
N SER A 140 3.37 6.80 20.19
CA SER A 140 3.62 5.79 19.16
C SER A 140 2.38 4.94 18.87
N GLY A 141 1.62 4.53 19.88
CA GLY A 141 0.38 3.76 19.69
C GLY A 141 -0.68 4.54 18.90
N ILE A 142 -0.84 5.83 19.21
CA ILE A 142 -1.76 6.73 18.49
C ILE A 142 -1.32 6.90 17.03
N ALA A 143 -0.03 7.14 16.79
CA ALA A 143 0.51 7.30 15.43
C ALA A 143 0.28 6.02 14.59
N ASN A 144 0.58 4.85 15.14
CA ASN A 144 0.38 3.58 14.46
C ASN A 144 -1.10 3.35 14.12
N THR A 145 -1.99 3.57 15.11
CA THR A 145 -3.43 3.44 14.91
C THR A 145 -3.95 4.41 13.85
N LEU A 146 -3.45 5.65 13.85
CA LEU A 146 -3.85 6.66 12.87
C LEU A 146 -3.45 6.27 11.45
N ILE A 147 -2.22 5.79 11.24
CA ILE A 147 -1.73 5.36 9.93
C ILE A 147 -2.56 4.18 9.42
N ASP A 148 -2.73 3.15 10.25
CA ASP A 148 -3.49 1.95 9.89
C ASP A 148 -4.92 2.28 9.48
N LEU A 149 -5.62 3.07 10.31
CA LEU A 149 -6.98 3.51 10.01
C LEU A 149 -7.04 4.40 8.79
N ALA A 150 -6.08 5.30 8.61
CA ALA A 150 -6.09 6.23 7.48
C ALA A 150 -5.96 5.48 6.15
N VAL A 151 -5.05 4.50 6.05
CA VAL A 151 -4.89 3.66 4.86
C VAL A 151 -6.16 2.85 4.60
N LYS A 152 -6.63 2.08 5.59
CA LYS A 152 -7.84 1.24 5.46
C LYS A 152 -9.09 2.04 5.06
N HIS A 153 -9.26 3.23 5.63
CA HIS A 153 -10.41 4.07 5.32
C HIS A 153 -10.29 4.72 3.94
N ILE A 154 -9.09 5.08 3.47
CA ILE A 154 -8.90 5.53 2.08
C ILE A 154 -9.34 4.43 1.12
N GLU A 155 -8.89 3.20 1.34
CA GLU A 155 -9.25 2.03 0.54
C GLU A 155 -10.75 1.74 0.56
N LEU A 156 -11.36 1.77 1.76
CA LEU A 156 -12.81 1.65 1.92
C LEU A 156 -13.55 2.73 1.11
N PHE A 157 -13.12 3.98 1.17
CA PHE A 157 -13.77 5.05 0.42
C PHE A 157 -13.60 4.90 -1.09
N ASP A 158 -12.49 4.33 -1.54
CA ASP A 158 -12.31 4.02 -2.95
C ASP A 158 -13.28 2.91 -3.40
N GLU A 159 -13.53 1.89 -2.57
CA GLU A 159 -14.53 0.84 -2.81
C GLU A 159 -15.98 1.35 -2.82
N LEU A 160 -16.29 2.35 -1.99
CA LEU A 160 -17.65 2.88 -1.90
C LEU A 160 -18.04 3.76 -3.11
N LYS A 161 -17.08 4.33 -3.86
CA LYS A 161 -17.38 5.23 -4.99
C LYS A 161 -18.16 4.56 -6.14
N PRO A 162 -17.74 3.38 -6.68
CA PRO A 162 -18.42 2.78 -7.82
C PRO A 162 -19.83 2.26 -7.47
N ALA A 163 -20.02 1.81 -6.23
CA ALA A 163 -21.25 1.19 -5.77
C ALA A 163 -22.27 2.20 -5.21
N ALA A 164 -21.87 3.43 -4.90
CA ALA A 164 -22.71 4.45 -4.28
C ALA A 164 -23.71 5.16 -5.22
N SER A 165 -23.64 4.92 -6.54
CA SER A 165 -24.12 5.87 -7.58
C SER A 165 -23.45 7.24 -7.41
N ARG A 166 -23.25 8.02 -8.49
CA ARG A 166 -22.51 9.30 -8.47
C ARG A 166 -22.96 10.34 -7.42
N GLN A 167 -24.04 10.06 -6.70
CA GLN A 167 -24.65 10.90 -5.67
C GLN A 167 -23.73 11.22 -4.48
N PHE A 168 -22.80 10.33 -4.10
CA PHE A 168 -21.96 10.52 -2.90
C PHE A 168 -20.47 10.75 -3.16
N ASP A 169 -20.06 10.75 -4.44
CA ASP A 169 -18.65 10.85 -4.84
C ASP A 169 -17.95 12.04 -4.19
N GLU A 170 -18.61 13.20 -4.16
CA GLU A 170 -18.05 14.41 -3.55
C GLU A 170 -17.94 14.33 -2.02
N GLU A 171 -18.95 13.78 -1.33
CA GLU A 171 -18.91 13.61 0.13
C GLU A 171 -17.81 12.60 0.54
N LEU A 172 -17.61 11.54 -0.25
CA LEU A 172 -16.54 10.56 -0.06
C LEU A 172 -15.16 11.17 -0.36
N LYS A 173 -15.03 11.92 -1.46
CA LYS A 173 -13.80 12.65 -1.81
C LYS A 173 -13.39 13.62 -0.71
N ILE A 174 -14.31 14.44 -0.21
CA ILE A 174 -14.07 15.34 0.93
C ILE A 174 -13.61 14.56 2.17
N SER A 175 -14.19 13.39 2.43
CA SER A 175 -13.79 12.54 3.57
C SER A 175 -12.37 12.01 3.43
N GLN A 176 -12.00 11.54 2.23
CA GLN A 176 -10.63 11.12 1.92
C GLN A 176 -9.64 12.28 2.01
N GLU A 177 -9.98 13.46 1.49
CA GLU A 177 -9.12 14.64 1.55
C GLU A 177 -8.85 15.10 2.98
N LYS A 178 -9.89 15.16 3.82
CA LYS A 178 -9.75 15.50 5.25
C LYS A 178 -8.90 14.48 5.99
N LEU A 179 -9.07 13.19 5.70
CA LEU A 179 -8.27 12.13 6.31
C LEU A 179 -6.80 12.19 5.86
N SER A 180 -6.58 12.43 4.57
CA SER A 180 -5.24 12.57 3.97
C SER A 180 -4.48 13.78 4.50
N SER A 181 -5.18 14.82 4.96
CA SER A 181 -4.57 15.96 5.66
C SER A 181 -4.39 15.71 7.15
N LEU A 182 -5.34 15.02 7.81
CA LEU A 182 -5.26 14.72 9.25
C LEU A 182 -4.04 13.86 9.60
N ALA A 183 -3.81 12.77 8.86
CA ALA A 183 -2.74 11.82 9.18
C ALA A 183 -1.35 12.47 9.24
N PRO A 184 -0.84 13.11 8.16
CA PRO A 184 0.47 13.76 8.19
C PRO A 184 0.54 14.89 9.22
N MET A 185 -0.49 15.74 9.31
CA MET A 185 -0.52 16.85 10.28
C MET A 185 -0.40 16.34 11.71
N ALA A 186 -1.12 15.29 12.08
CA ALA A 186 -1.04 14.71 13.41
C ALA A 186 0.31 14.04 13.68
N LEU A 187 0.92 13.36 12.69
CA LEU A 187 2.26 12.76 12.83
C LEU A 187 3.33 13.82 13.12
N VAL A 188 3.28 14.96 12.42
CA VAL A 188 4.16 16.11 12.69
C VAL A 188 3.95 16.64 14.11
N LYS A 189 2.70 16.85 14.52
CA LYS A 189 2.37 17.35 15.88
C LYS A 189 2.78 16.38 16.99
N LEU A 190 2.73 15.09 16.72
CA LEU A 190 3.18 14.03 17.61
C LEU A 190 4.71 13.85 17.60
N GLY A 191 5.43 14.50 16.69
CA GLY A 191 6.89 14.37 16.58
C GLY A 191 7.35 12.97 16.15
N VAL A 192 6.48 12.19 15.49
CA VAL A 192 6.78 10.80 15.10
C VAL A 192 7.38 10.79 13.70
N VAL A 193 8.70 10.93 13.64
CA VAL A 193 9.48 10.81 12.41
C VAL A 193 10.46 9.64 12.47
N GLN A 194 11.10 9.42 13.63
CA GLN A 194 12.06 8.33 13.78
C GLN A 194 11.40 6.96 13.69
N ASN A 195 12.04 6.04 12.97
CA ASN A 195 11.59 4.68 12.69
C ASN A 195 10.19 4.62 12.05
N LEU A 196 9.70 5.72 11.48
CA LEU A 196 8.36 5.76 10.91
C LEU A 196 8.23 4.80 9.73
N LYS A 197 9.25 4.73 8.86
CA LYS A 197 9.28 3.77 7.77
C LYS A 197 8.95 2.35 8.23
N ASN A 198 9.66 1.85 9.25
CA ASN A 198 9.44 0.51 9.80
C ASN A 198 8.04 0.35 10.37
N LYS A 199 7.54 1.35 11.10
CA LYS A 199 6.18 1.30 11.66
C LYS A 199 5.13 1.22 10.57
N ILE A 200 5.25 2.03 9.51
CA ILE A 200 4.33 1.97 8.37
C ILE A 200 4.44 0.60 7.70
N TRP A 201 5.66 0.10 7.49
CA TRP A 201 5.89 -1.22 6.90
C TRP A 201 5.20 -2.33 7.73
N GLU A 202 5.45 -2.40 9.04
CA GLU A 202 4.82 -3.38 9.94
C GLU A 202 3.28 -3.31 9.92
N ILE A 203 2.72 -2.10 9.89
CA ILE A 203 1.28 -1.89 9.81
C ILE A 203 0.71 -2.48 8.51
N LEU A 204 1.34 -2.18 7.37
CA LEU A 204 0.88 -2.63 6.06
C LEU A 204 1.13 -4.14 5.83
N GLU A 205 2.21 -4.68 6.38
CA GLU A 205 2.46 -6.12 6.38
C GLU A 205 1.42 -6.88 7.22
N GLY A 206 0.98 -6.31 8.34
CA GLY A 206 -0.06 -6.89 9.19
C GLY A 206 -1.47 -6.89 8.60
N GLN A 207 -1.70 -6.21 7.46
CA GLN A 207 -2.99 -6.23 6.78
C GLN A 207 -3.18 -7.51 5.96
N PRO A 208 -4.44 -7.96 5.75
CA PRO A 208 -4.72 -9.16 4.97
C PRO A 208 -4.06 -9.16 3.60
N ASP A 209 -3.48 -10.29 3.24
CA ASP A 209 -2.70 -10.42 2.02
C ASP A 209 -3.59 -10.34 0.77
N GLY A 210 -3.27 -9.39 -0.11
CA GLY A 210 -3.87 -9.18 -1.42
C GLY A 210 -2.77 -9.10 -2.48
N LEU A 211 -3.14 -9.35 -3.73
CA LEU A 211 -2.22 -9.19 -4.86
C LEU A 211 -1.78 -7.73 -5.03
N LEU A 212 -2.71 -6.79 -4.86
CA LEU A 212 -2.50 -5.35 -5.07
C LEU A 212 -2.38 -4.57 -3.75
N LYS A 213 -2.32 -5.25 -2.60
CA LYS A 213 -2.19 -4.64 -1.26
C LYS A 213 -1.10 -3.58 -1.22
N GLU A 214 0.12 -3.91 -1.65
CA GLU A 214 1.25 -2.97 -1.60
C GLU A 214 1.05 -1.80 -2.58
N PHE A 215 0.43 -2.05 -3.73
CA PHE A 215 0.11 -1.00 -4.70
C PHE A 215 -0.95 -0.03 -4.15
N ARG A 216 -2.02 -0.53 -3.52
CA ARG A 216 -3.06 0.30 -2.86
C ARG A 216 -2.50 1.05 -1.65
N GLY A 217 -1.63 0.41 -0.88
CA GLY A 217 -0.87 1.07 0.19
C GLY A 217 -0.04 2.24 -0.34
N ALA A 218 0.67 2.05 -1.47
CA ALA A 218 1.40 3.12 -2.14
C ALA A 218 0.48 4.26 -2.63
N GLU A 219 -0.70 3.95 -3.19
CA GLU A 219 -1.70 4.95 -3.57
C GLU A 219 -2.16 5.78 -2.35
N ALA A 220 -2.44 5.12 -1.22
CA ALA A 220 -2.87 5.77 0.01
C ALA A 220 -1.77 6.68 0.60
N LEU A 221 -0.54 6.16 0.72
CA LEU A 221 0.60 6.96 1.20
C LEU A 221 0.93 8.12 0.27
N GLY A 222 0.72 7.96 -1.04
CA GLY A 222 0.84 9.05 -2.01
C GLY A 222 -0.08 10.24 -1.70
N ARG A 223 -1.25 10.01 -1.10
CA ARG A 223 -2.15 11.10 -0.66
C ARG A 223 -1.59 11.86 0.55
N PHE A 224 -0.90 11.18 1.48
CA PHE A 224 -0.28 11.83 2.64
C PHE A 224 0.93 12.66 2.23
N GLU A 225 1.76 12.08 1.37
CA GLU A 225 2.96 12.73 0.84
C GLU A 225 2.62 14.00 0.06
N GLU A 226 1.56 13.97 -0.75
CA GLU A 226 1.06 15.17 -1.44
C GLU A 226 0.63 16.30 -0.49
N LYS A 227 0.01 15.97 0.64
CA LYS A 227 -0.38 17.01 1.62
C LYS A 227 0.83 17.62 2.30
N LEU A 228 1.84 16.82 2.60
CA LEU A 228 3.10 17.31 3.16
C LEU A 228 3.85 18.22 2.18
N LEU A 229 3.84 17.89 0.89
CA LEU A 229 4.43 18.74 -0.16
C LEU A 229 3.81 20.14 -0.19
N LEU A 230 2.49 20.23 -0.05
CA LEU A 230 1.78 21.52 -0.05
C LEU A 230 2.07 22.34 1.21
N ASP A 231 2.23 21.68 2.36
CA ASP A 231 2.43 22.32 3.66
C ASP A 231 3.91 22.70 3.95
N ALA A 232 4.88 21.91 3.45
CA ALA A 232 6.31 22.10 3.72
C ALA A 232 6.91 23.36 3.06
N GLY A 233 6.25 23.91 2.04
CA GLY A 233 6.81 25.02 1.25
C GLY A 233 8.14 24.63 0.58
N LYS A 234 9.12 25.55 0.54
CA LYS A 234 10.44 25.32 -0.09
C LYS A 234 11.54 24.87 0.89
N GLU A 235 11.21 24.58 2.15
CA GLU A 235 12.21 24.30 3.19
C GLU A 235 12.49 22.79 3.33
N PHE A 236 13.69 22.36 2.91
CA PHE A 236 14.06 20.94 2.81
C PHE A 236 14.31 20.22 4.15
N ASP A 237 14.54 20.96 5.24
CA ASP A 237 14.94 20.41 6.54
C ASP A 237 13.84 20.48 7.63
N SER A 238 12.60 20.79 7.25
CA SER A 238 11.46 20.80 8.17
C SER A 238 11.07 19.37 8.63
N GLN A 239 10.28 19.26 9.71
CA GLN A 239 9.75 17.96 10.14
C GLN A 239 8.84 17.35 9.07
N GLU A 240 8.12 18.20 8.34
CA GLU A 240 7.29 17.86 7.19
C GLU A 240 8.13 17.25 6.07
N SER A 241 9.28 17.84 5.75
CA SER A 241 10.20 17.33 4.72
C SER A 241 10.86 16.01 5.13
N GLN A 242 11.21 15.84 6.41
CA GLN A 242 11.69 14.54 6.90
C GLN A 242 10.60 13.47 6.82
N LEU A 243 9.38 13.80 7.25
CA LEU A 243 8.23 12.92 7.18
C LEU A 243 7.89 12.53 5.72
N GLN A 244 7.99 13.49 4.81
CA GLN A 244 7.86 13.25 3.37
C GLN A 244 8.89 12.23 2.87
N LYS A 245 10.19 12.40 3.22
CA LYS A 245 11.25 11.46 2.83
C LYS A 245 10.90 10.04 3.29
N GLU A 246 10.42 9.87 4.52
CA GLU A 246 10.00 8.57 5.06
C GLU A 246 8.85 7.96 4.25
N PHE A 247 7.80 8.73 3.93
CA PHE A 247 6.72 8.24 3.07
C PHE A 247 7.19 7.85 1.67
N LEU A 248 8.10 8.62 1.05
CA LEU A 248 8.68 8.28 -0.25
C LEU A 248 9.47 6.97 -0.20
N LYS A 249 10.27 6.75 0.85
CA LYS A 249 11.02 5.49 1.03
C LYS A 249 10.08 4.30 1.15
N VAL A 250 9.05 4.38 2.01
CA VAL A 250 8.08 3.29 2.18
C VAL A 250 7.34 3.02 0.88
N LYS A 251 6.85 4.07 0.21
CA LYS A 251 6.11 3.94 -1.06
C LYS A 251 6.94 3.20 -2.10
N ASN A 252 8.23 3.55 -2.25
CA ASN A 252 9.10 2.85 -3.19
C ASN A 252 9.31 1.37 -2.83
N ASP A 253 9.47 1.05 -1.54
CA ASP A 253 9.60 -0.34 -1.10
C ASP A 253 8.30 -1.13 -1.36
N LEU A 254 7.12 -0.54 -1.14
CA LEU A 254 5.83 -1.13 -1.51
C LEU A 254 5.70 -1.37 -3.01
N LEU A 255 6.09 -0.39 -3.84
CA LEU A 255 6.03 -0.55 -5.30
C LEU A 255 6.99 -1.63 -5.81
N LEU A 256 8.15 -1.81 -5.18
CA LEU A 256 9.05 -2.93 -5.51
C LEU A 256 8.45 -4.27 -5.08
N LYS A 257 7.86 -4.36 -3.88
CA LYS A 257 7.21 -5.59 -3.39
C LYS A 257 5.98 -5.96 -4.21
N SER A 258 5.19 -4.98 -4.66
CA SER A 258 4.07 -5.20 -5.58
C SER A 258 4.53 -5.82 -6.91
N GLN A 259 5.65 -5.36 -7.48
CA GLN A 259 6.21 -5.96 -8.71
C GLN A 259 6.57 -7.43 -8.50
N VAL A 260 7.22 -7.74 -7.37
CA VAL A 260 7.55 -9.13 -7.01
C VAL A 260 6.30 -9.99 -6.95
N LYS A 261 5.24 -9.55 -6.26
CA LYS A 261 3.99 -10.31 -6.18
C LYS A 261 3.33 -10.54 -7.54
N ILE A 262 3.25 -9.49 -8.36
CA ILE A 262 2.65 -9.56 -9.71
C ILE A 262 3.39 -10.59 -10.59
N ILE A 263 4.73 -10.60 -10.51
CA ILE A 263 5.56 -11.56 -11.24
C ILE A 263 5.40 -12.98 -10.67
N SER A 264 5.59 -13.14 -9.36
CA SER A 264 5.59 -14.45 -8.69
C SER A 264 4.24 -15.17 -8.74
N ARG A 265 3.13 -14.43 -8.86
CA ARG A 265 1.77 -14.99 -8.98
C ARG A 265 1.31 -15.17 -10.42
N ASP A 266 2.16 -14.90 -11.42
CA ASP A 266 1.88 -15.06 -12.85
C ASP A 266 0.63 -14.29 -13.33
N VAL A 267 0.47 -13.06 -12.85
CA VAL A 267 -0.68 -12.19 -13.17
C VAL A 267 -0.31 -10.98 -14.02
N VAL A 268 0.94 -10.91 -14.50
CA VAL A 268 1.46 -9.81 -15.34
C VAL A 268 0.52 -9.51 -16.51
N ARG A 269 -0.02 -10.54 -17.17
CA ARG A 269 -0.88 -10.40 -18.35
C ARG A 269 -2.28 -9.83 -18.05
N TYR A 270 -2.74 -9.93 -16.81
CA TYR A 270 -4.06 -9.44 -16.37
C TYR A 270 -3.99 -8.06 -15.72
N LEU A 271 -2.77 -7.54 -15.51
CA LEU A 271 -2.56 -6.28 -14.81
C LEU A 271 -3.33 -5.11 -15.43
N PRO A 272 -3.45 -4.94 -16.76
CA PRO A 272 -4.20 -3.83 -17.34
C PRO A 272 -5.67 -3.86 -16.95
N GLU A 273 -6.31 -5.03 -17.05
CA GLU A 273 -7.72 -5.23 -16.67
C GLU A 273 -7.91 -5.10 -15.16
N LEU A 274 -7.00 -5.66 -14.36
CA LEU A 274 -7.02 -5.58 -12.90
C LEU A 274 -6.96 -4.12 -12.43
N LEU A 275 -6.00 -3.35 -12.94
CA LEU A 275 -5.83 -1.96 -12.54
C LEU A 275 -6.96 -1.07 -13.07
N GLU A 276 -7.55 -1.37 -14.22
CA GLU A 276 -8.71 -0.65 -14.73
C GLU A 276 -9.97 -0.89 -13.89
N ALA A 277 -10.23 -2.14 -13.52
CA ALA A 277 -11.43 -2.52 -12.78
C ALA A 277 -11.33 -2.31 -11.26
N LEU A 278 -10.12 -2.08 -10.72
CA LEU A 278 -9.93 -1.78 -9.30
C LEU A 278 -10.68 -0.49 -8.92
N PRO A 279 -11.48 -0.47 -7.84
CA PRO A 279 -12.24 0.71 -7.45
C PRO A 279 -11.32 1.87 -7.02
N GLY A 280 -11.81 3.11 -7.10
CA GLY A 280 -11.10 4.29 -6.63
C GLY A 280 -10.76 5.33 -7.70
N ASP A 281 -9.71 6.11 -7.44
CA ASP A 281 -9.32 7.28 -8.22
C ASP A 281 -8.34 6.91 -9.35
N LEU A 282 -8.83 6.92 -10.60
CA LEU A 282 -8.02 6.57 -11.77
C LEU A 282 -6.79 7.48 -11.96
N LEU A 283 -6.91 8.78 -11.62
CA LEU A 283 -5.80 9.72 -11.77
C LEU A 283 -4.71 9.46 -10.73
N ARG A 284 -5.10 9.14 -9.49
CA ARG A 284 -4.17 8.65 -8.46
C ARG A 284 -3.44 7.39 -8.92
N ARG A 285 -4.18 6.47 -9.52
CA ARG A 285 -3.62 5.21 -10.02
C ARG A 285 -2.58 5.45 -11.11
N ILE A 286 -2.88 6.33 -12.06
CA ILE A 286 -1.94 6.75 -13.11
C ILE A 286 -0.65 7.32 -12.50
N LYS A 287 -0.74 8.23 -11.51
CA LYS A 287 0.44 8.78 -10.83
C LYS A 287 1.30 7.68 -10.19
N THR A 288 0.65 6.78 -9.46
CA THR A 288 1.32 5.66 -8.75
C THR A 288 1.95 4.68 -9.74
N LEU A 289 1.29 4.44 -10.87
CA LEU A 289 1.79 3.63 -11.96
C LEU A 289 3.00 4.26 -12.64
N ASP A 290 2.99 5.57 -12.87
CA ASP A 290 4.13 6.30 -13.41
C ASP A 290 5.33 6.24 -12.47
N GLU A 291 5.13 6.36 -11.16
CA GLU A 291 6.18 6.15 -10.16
C GLU A 291 6.73 4.71 -10.18
N ALA A 292 5.85 3.70 -10.22
CA ALA A 292 6.28 2.31 -10.29
C ALA A 292 7.13 2.01 -11.52
N ARG A 293 6.77 2.59 -12.68
CA ARG A 293 7.46 2.40 -13.98
C ARG A 293 8.91 2.86 -13.96
N GLU A 294 9.27 3.84 -13.14
CA GLU A 294 10.66 4.29 -13.00
C GLU A 294 11.57 3.20 -12.40
N PHE A 295 11.00 2.18 -11.78
CA PHE A 295 11.75 1.12 -11.09
C PHE A 295 11.61 -0.26 -11.73
N ILE A 296 10.91 -0.42 -12.86
CA ILE A 296 10.70 -1.73 -13.49
C ILE A 296 11.86 -2.08 -14.44
N ASP A 297 12.56 -3.18 -14.13
CA ASP A 297 13.58 -3.75 -15.01
C ASP A 297 13.03 -4.90 -15.90
N ASN A 298 11.94 -5.55 -15.49
CA ASN A 298 11.30 -6.64 -16.24
C ASN A 298 10.53 -6.09 -17.46
N GLN A 299 10.87 -6.55 -18.67
CA GLN A 299 10.30 -6.03 -19.91
C GLN A 299 8.80 -6.33 -20.07
N ASP A 300 8.35 -7.54 -19.71
CA ASP A 300 6.95 -7.93 -19.81
C ASP A 300 6.08 -7.11 -18.86
N LEU A 301 6.57 -6.93 -17.62
CA LEU A 301 5.93 -6.08 -16.64
C LEU A 301 5.88 -4.63 -17.12
N LYS A 302 6.98 -4.11 -17.68
CA LYS A 302 7.03 -2.74 -18.23
C LYS A 302 6.02 -2.54 -19.35
N ASN A 303 5.91 -3.51 -20.26
CA ASN A 303 4.92 -3.49 -21.33
C ASN A 303 3.49 -3.52 -20.76
N SER A 304 3.23 -4.38 -19.78
CA SER A 304 1.94 -4.50 -19.13
C SER A 304 1.53 -3.21 -18.38
N PHE A 305 2.47 -2.59 -17.65
CA PHE A 305 2.26 -1.27 -17.02
C PHE A 305 1.96 -0.18 -18.06
N ASN A 306 2.59 -0.20 -19.23
CA ASN A 306 2.29 0.76 -20.30
C ASN A 306 0.86 0.59 -20.83
N LEU A 307 0.41 -0.65 -21.03
CA LEU A 307 -0.96 -0.97 -21.45
C LEU A 307 -1.98 -0.57 -20.38
N ALA A 308 -1.70 -0.89 -19.12
CA ALA A 308 -2.52 -0.47 -17.98
C ALA A 308 -2.65 1.06 -17.94
N ARG A 309 -1.54 1.78 -18.10
CA ARG A 309 -1.53 3.25 -18.14
C ARG A 309 -2.44 3.77 -19.25
N GLN A 310 -2.30 3.23 -20.46
CA GLN A 310 -3.11 3.63 -21.60
C GLN A 310 -4.60 3.43 -21.32
N LYS A 311 -4.99 2.24 -20.87
CA LYS A 311 -6.39 1.92 -20.51
C LYS A 311 -6.93 2.87 -19.45
N LEU A 312 -6.15 3.14 -18.39
CA LEU A 312 -6.54 4.08 -17.35
C LEU A 312 -6.75 5.50 -17.89
N PHE A 313 -5.91 5.97 -18.82
CA PHE A 313 -6.11 7.26 -19.48
C PHE A 313 -7.37 7.30 -20.35
N GLU A 314 -7.63 6.22 -21.10
CA GLU A 314 -8.84 6.08 -21.93
C GLU A 314 -10.09 6.09 -21.04
N SER A 315 -10.08 5.32 -19.95
CA SER A 315 -11.16 5.27 -18.95
C SER A 315 -11.33 6.58 -18.17
N ALA A 316 -10.24 7.30 -17.91
CA ALA A 316 -10.28 8.64 -17.33
C ALA A 316 -10.72 9.73 -18.33
N GLY A 317 -10.86 9.42 -19.62
CA GLY A 317 -10.74 10.36 -20.75
C GLY A 317 -11.46 11.71 -20.65
N LYS A 318 -12.68 11.78 -20.09
CA LYS A 318 -13.43 13.05 -19.92
C LYS A 318 -13.26 13.72 -18.54
N GLY A 319 -12.58 13.07 -17.61
CA GLY A 319 -12.38 13.50 -16.23
C GLY A 319 -11.14 14.35 -16.00
N ILE A 320 -10.23 14.45 -16.98
CA ILE A 320 -9.05 15.31 -16.88
C ILE A 320 -9.42 16.72 -17.36
N GLY A 321 -9.88 17.54 -16.43
CA GLY A 321 -10.17 18.94 -16.66
C GLY A 321 -8.96 19.84 -16.44
N ARG A 322 -9.20 21.14 -16.59
CA ARG A 322 -8.21 22.17 -16.30
C ARG A 322 -7.67 22.08 -14.88
N SER A 323 -8.54 21.84 -13.89
CA SER A 323 -8.15 21.79 -12.49
C SER A 323 -7.19 20.65 -12.21
N GLU A 324 -7.47 19.45 -12.73
CA GLU A 324 -6.65 18.26 -12.54
C GLU A 324 -5.27 18.45 -13.18
N ALA A 325 -5.23 19.01 -14.39
CA ALA A 325 -4.01 19.33 -15.13
C ALA A 325 -3.16 20.40 -14.44
N GLU A 326 -3.76 21.51 -13.99
CA GLU A 326 -3.04 22.58 -13.28
C GLU A 326 -2.53 22.11 -11.92
N ASN A 327 -3.29 21.29 -11.20
CA ASN A 327 -2.89 20.77 -9.89
C ASN A 327 -1.64 19.89 -10.00
N ILE A 328 -1.62 18.91 -10.91
CA ILE A 328 -0.46 18.02 -11.06
C ILE A 328 0.76 18.75 -11.63
N LEU A 329 0.56 19.74 -12.51
CA LEU A 329 1.65 20.58 -12.99
C LEU A 329 2.26 21.41 -11.86
N SER A 330 1.41 22.00 -11.01
CA SER A 330 1.86 22.75 -9.83
C SER A 330 2.65 21.87 -8.87
N GLU A 331 2.20 20.63 -8.67
CA GLU A 331 2.89 19.65 -7.82
C GLU A 331 4.26 19.27 -8.39
N ALA A 332 4.34 18.96 -9.68
CA ALA A 332 5.61 18.65 -10.36
C ALA A 332 6.61 19.83 -10.28
N ASN A 333 6.11 21.05 -10.52
CA ASN A 333 6.92 22.27 -10.41
C ASN A 333 7.42 22.53 -8.98
N LEU A 334 6.60 22.25 -7.96
CA LEU A 334 7.01 22.38 -6.57
C LEU A 334 8.15 21.42 -6.24
N VAL A 335 8.03 20.15 -6.62
CA VAL A 335 9.08 19.13 -6.39
C VAL A 335 10.36 19.48 -7.15
N LEU A 336 10.27 19.90 -8.41
CA LEU A 336 11.42 20.36 -9.18
C LEU A 336 12.10 21.57 -8.51
N GLY A 337 11.33 22.55 -8.04
CA GLY A 337 11.88 23.70 -7.32
C GLY A 337 12.60 23.29 -6.02
N ILE A 338 12.12 22.27 -5.31
CA ILE A 338 12.84 21.70 -4.14
C ILE A 338 14.18 21.10 -4.60
N LEU A 339 14.17 20.29 -5.66
CA LEU A 339 15.37 19.64 -6.20
C LEU A 339 16.41 20.65 -6.71
N GLU A 340 15.97 21.70 -7.39
CA GLU A 340 16.83 22.77 -7.90
C GLU A 340 17.61 23.45 -6.77
N ASN A 341 16.92 23.77 -5.67
CA ASN A 341 17.51 24.41 -4.49
C ASN A 341 18.41 23.45 -3.70
N ALA A 342 18.02 22.18 -3.57
CA ALA A 342 18.70 21.22 -2.71
C ALA A 342 19.95 20.58 -3.37
N LEU A 343 20.03 20.52 -4.70
CA LEU A 343 20.93 19.54 -5.33
C LEU A 343 21.80 20.03 -6.49
N LEU A 344 21.46 21.14 -7.16
CA LEU A 344 22.12 21.46 -8.42
C LEU A 344 23.62 21.81 -8.37
N PRO A 345 24.21 22.28 -7.25
CA PRO A 345 25.67 22.47 -7.23
C PRO A 345 26.50 21.17 -7.13
N ASN A 346 25.94 20.04 -6.65
CA ASN A 346 26.74 18.93 -6.11
C ASN A 346 26.34 17.49 -6.52
N ILE A 347 25.35 17.27 -7.39
CA ILE A 347 25.01 15.90 -7.84
C ILE A 347 26.14 15.29 -8.68
N LYS A 348 26.83 14.28 -8.13
CA LYS A 348 27.85 13.48 -8.84
C LYS A 348 27.31 12.23 -9.55
N SER A 349 26.02 11.95 -9.41
CA SER A 349 25.36 10.78 -9.99
C SER A 349 24.80 11.08 -11.38
N SER A 350 25.25 10.31 -12.36
CA SER A 350 24.77 10.41 -13.74
C SER A 350 23.31 9.95 -13.86
N ALA A 351 22.93 8.90 -13.14
CA ALA A 351 21.56 8.40 -13.12
C ALA A 351 20.59 9.44 -12.53
N VAL A 352 20.92 10.02 -11.38
CA VAL A 352 20.13 11.08 -10.74
C VAL A 352 20.02 12.30 -11.65
N LYS A 353 21.13 12.71 -12.28
CA LYS A 353 21.13 13.86 -13.20
C LYS A 353 20.22 13.61 -14.41
N ASN A 354 20.29 12.43 -15.02
CA ASN A 354 19.45 12.09 -16.17
C ASN A 354 17.96 12.08 -15.81
N LEU A 355 17.61 11.52 -14.64
CA LEU A 355 16.23 11.49 -14.15
C LEU A 355 15.69 12.89 -13.85
N PHE A 356 16.52 13.77 -13.28
CA PHE A 356 16.17 15.18 -13.10
C PHE A 356 15.94 15.90 -14.43
N LEU A 357 16.82 15.71 -15.42
CA LEU A 357 16.64 16.30 -16.76
C LEU A 357 15.37 15.78 -17.46
N GLN A 358 15.04 14.49 -17.27
CA GLN A 358 13.77 13.93 -17.74
C GLN A 358 12.57 14.60 -17.07
N ALA A 359 12.64 14.86 -15.77
CA ALA A 359 11.60 15.57 -15.05
C ALA A 359 11.40 17.00 -15.59
N GLU A 360 12.49 17.78 -15.71
CA GLU A 360 12.45 19.13 -16.29
C GLU A 360 11.87 19.15 -17.70
N PHE A 361 12.30 18.21 -18.55
CA PHE A 361 11.84 18.13 -19.94
C PHE A 361 10.35 17.85 -20.05
N ASN A 362 9.81 16.97 -19.20
CA ASN A 362 8.38 16.66 -19.20
C ASN A 362 7.54 17.80 -18.63
N VAL A 363 8.01 18.52 -17.60
CA VAL A 363 7.30 19.71 -17.09
C VAL A 363 7.25 20.82 -18.15
N LYS A 364 8.34 21.10 -18.87
CA LYS A 364 8.35 22.09 -19.95
C LYS A 364 7.34 21.74 -21.05
N GLN A 365 7.23 20.47 -21.43
CA GLN A 365 6.19 20.03 -22.37
C GLN A 365 4.78 20.19 -21.82
N ALA A 366 4.56 19.86 -20.53
CA ALA A 366 3.27 20.05 -19.88
C ALA A 366 2.85 21.53 -19.87
N GLU A 367 3.79 22.46 -19.67
CA GLU A 367 3.53 23.91 -19.75
C GLU A 367 3.12 24.36 -21.15
N GLU A 368 3.74 23.83 -22.21
CA GLU A 368 3.33 24.10 -23.59
C GLU A 368 1.92 23.57 -23.88
N PHE A 369 1.63 22.32 -23.49
CA PHE A 369 0.29 21.74 -23.65
C PHE A 369 -0.79 22.51 -22.86
N LEU A 370 -0.43 23.13 -21.74
CA LEU A 370 -1.36 23.95 -20.96
C LEU A 370 -1.74 25.21 -21.73
N LYS A 371 -0.81 25.84 -22.45
CA LYS A 371 -1.09 26.98 -23.34
C LYS A 371 -2.05 26.59 -24.46
N GLU A 372 -1.92 25.36 -24.97
CA GLU A 372 -2.78 24.77 -26.00
C GLU A 372 -4.11 24.22 -25.45
N LYS A 373 -4.33 24.27 -24.13
CA LYS A 373 -5.51 23.71 -23.42
C LYS A 373 -5.70 22.20 -23.62
N GLN A 374 -4.61 21.47 -23.87
CA GLN A 374 -4.60 20.02 -24.00
C GLN A 374 -4.43 19.35 -22.62
N TYR A 375 -5.47 19.45 -21.77
CA TYR A 375 -5.38 19.07 -20.36
C TYR A 375 -4.98 17.61 -20.09
N GLY A 376 -5.40 16.67 -20.96
CA GLY A 376 -4.97 15.28 -20.90
C GLY A 376 -3.45 15.13 -21.08
N ASP A 377 -2.87 15.84 -22.04
CA ASP A 377 -1.43 15.83 -22.30
C ASP A 377 -0.64 16.55 -21.21
N VAL A 378 -1.18 17.66 -20.66
CA VAL A 378 -0.61 18.32 -19.46
C VAL A 378 -0.52 17.31 -18.33
N PHE A 379 -1.62 16.64 -17.99
CA PHE A 379 -1.65 15.67 -16.90
C PHE A 379 -0.67 14.52 -17.14
N SER A 380 -0.66 13.97 -18.36
CA SER A 380 0.24 12.87 -18.74
C SER A 380 1.72 13.25 -18.57
N ARG A 381 2.13 14.42 -19.07
CA ARG A 381 3.52 14.89 -18.99
C ARG A 381 3.90 15.29 -17.56
N ALA A 382 3.03 16.02 -16.86
CA ALA A 382 3.27 16.42 -15.48
C ALA A 382 3.37 15.20 -14.54
N SER A 383 2.54 14.17 -14.73
CA SER A 383 2.61 12.91 -13.97
C SER A 383 3.97 12.21 -14.14
N ILE A 384 4.44 12.07 -15.38
CA ILE A 384 5.76 11.49 -15.68
C ILE A 384 6.88 12.33 -15.07
N SER A 385 6.77 13.66 -15.15
CA SER A 385 7.75 14.57 -14.53
C SER A 385 7.82 14.39 -13.02
N LEU A 386 6.66 14.38 -12.36
CA LEU A 386 6.52 14.19 -10.93
C LEU A 386 7.09 12.85 -10.46
N ALA A 387 6.79 11.77 -11.19
CA ALA A 387 7.36 10.44 -10.93
C ALA A 387 8.89 10.45 -10.99
N ALA A 388 9.47 11.03 -12.04
CA ALA A 388 10.92 11.17 -12.17
C ALA A 388 11.53 12.04 -11.05
N ALA A 389 10.90 13.18 -10.73
CA ALA A 389 11.36 14.09 -9.68
C ALA A 389 11.32 13.43 -8.28
N ARG A 390 10.24 12.72 -7.94
CA ARG A 390 10.16 11.93 -6.71
C ARG A 390 11.15 10.77 -6.69
N GLY A 391 11.40 10.15 -7.85
CA GLY A 391 12.43 9.15 -8.02
C GLY A 391 13.81 9.70 -7.63
N VAL A 392 14.14 10.92 -8.05
CA VAL A 392 15.36 11.62 -7.61
C VAL A 392 15.36 11.84 -6.10
N LEU A 393 14.30 12.43 -5.53
CA LEU A 393 14.22 12.70 -4.09
C LEU A 393 14.42 11.43 -3.26
N SER A 394 13.75 10.34 -3.64
CA SER A 394 13.86 9.08 -2.92
C SER A 394 15.25 8.47 -3.03
N GLN A 395 15.86 8.48 -4.22
CA GLN A 395 17.24 8.01 -4.43
C GLN A 395 18.23 8.72 -3.51
N LEU A 396 18.06 10.03 -3.34
CA LEU A 396 18.91 10.84 -2.48
C LEU A 396 18.64 10.58 -1.01
N ALA A 397 17.37 10.49 -0.60
CA ALA A 397 16.98 10.16 0.77
C ALA A 397 17.51 8.77 1.17
N PHE A 398 17.43 7.77 0.29
CA PHE A 398 18.02 6.45 0.52
C PHE A 398 19.55 6.50 0.61
N PHE A 399 20.20 7.32 -0.20
CA PHE A 399 21.67 7.41 -0.19
C PHE A 399 22.20 8.15 1.05
N GLU A 400 21.46 9.17 1.51
CA GLU A 400 21.67 9.85 2.79
C GLU A 400 21.68 8.82 3.92
N ASP A 401 20.64 7.98 3.98
CA ASP A 401 20.40 7.00 5.06
C ASP A 401 20.87 5.57 4.73
N LYS A 402 21.77 5.41 3.77
CA LYS A 402 22.20 4.09 3.23
C LYS A 402 22.64 3.09 4.31
N SER A 403 23.27 3.56 5.39
CA SER A 403 23.74 2.70 6.48
C SER A 403 22.58 2.17 7.31
N GLU A 404 21.58 3.00 7.58
CA GLU A 404 20.34 2.61 8.26
C GLU A 404 19.56 1.64 7.39
N GLU A 405 19.37 1.96 6.11
CA GLU A 405 18.71 1.08 5.13
C GLU A 405 19.36 -0.30 5.05
N LEU A 406 20.70 -0.38 5.05
CA LEU A 406 21.40 -1.66 5.07
C LEU A 406 21.12 -2.45 6.36
N GLN A 407 21.05 -1.80 7.53
CA GLN A 407 20.73 -2.49 8.77
C GLN A 407 19.30 -3.04 8.77
N LEU A 408 18.35 -2.27 8.24
CA LEU A 408 16.96 -2.72 8.09
C LEU A 408 16.87 -3.95 7.20
N LEU A 409 17.58 -3.97 6.07
CA LEU A 409 17.60 -5.13 5.18
C LEU A 409 18.25 -6.36 5.81
N LYS A 410 19.31 -6.18 6.61
CA LYS A 410 19.93 -7.29 7.35
C LYS A 410 18.97 -7.85 8.41
N SER A 411 18.30 -6.98 9.16
CA SER A 411 17.30 -7.40 10.16
C SER A 411 16.15 -8.17 9.49
N ALA A 412 15.61 -7.65 8.39
CA ALA A 412 14.53 -8.32 7.66
C ALA A 412 14.97 -9.67 7.08
N TYR A 413 16.22 -9.78 6.60
CA TYR A 413 16.80 -11.06 6.19
C TYR A 413 16.92 -12.05 7.35
N ASP A 414 17.39 -11.61 8.51
CA ASP A 414 17.50 -12.46 9.70
C ASP A 414 16.11 -12.95 10.15
N ASP A 415 15.11 -12.06 10.17
CA ASP A 415 13.71 -12.40 10.48
C ASP A 415 13.12 -13.40 9.48
N LEU A 416 13.40 -13.23 8.19
CA LEU A 416 13.00 -14.16 7.13
C LEU A 416 13.58 -15.56 7.39
N MET A 417 14.88 -15.63 7.67
CA MET A 417 15.56 -16.90 7.92
C MET A 417 15.08 -17.57 9.20
N ASP A 418 14.81 -16.80 10.24
CA ASP A 418 14.26 -17.32 11.49
C ASP A 418 12.81 -17.77 11.34
N ASN A 419 11.99 -17.10 10.54
CA ASN A 419 10.64 -17.54 10.21
C ASN A 419 10.66 -18.89 9.46
N ALA A 420 11.54 -19.04 8.47
CA ALA A 420 11.72 -20.31 7.75
C ALA A 420 12.12 -21.46 8.70
N LYS A 421 13.11 -21.23 9.59
CA LYS A 421 13.53 -22.22 10.59
C LYS A 421 12.41 -22.58 11.58
N LYS A 422 11.69 -21.58 12.10
CA LYS A 422 10.55 -21.78 13.02
C LYS A 422 9.45 -22.65 12.41
N ASN A 423 9.31 -22.62 11.09
CA ASN A 423 8.36 -23.44 10.34
C ASN A 423 8.94 -24.77 9.82
N GLY A 424 10.15 -25.16 10.24
CA GLY A 424 10.74 -26.45 9.90
C GLY A 424 11.25 -26.56 8.46
N LEU A 425 11.43 -25.42 7.78
CA LEU A 425 12.06 -25.40 6.47
C LEU A 425 13.58 -25.58 6.62
N THR A 426 14.16 -26.30 5.67
CA THR A 426 15.59 -26.64 5.59
C THR A 426 16.01 -26.59 4.13
N GLU A 427 17.31 -26.48 3.86
CA GLU A 427 17.85 -26.48 2.50
C GLU A 427 17.43 -27.72 1.68
N LYS A 428 17.20 -28.85 2.36
CA LYS A 428 16.74 -30.10 1.73
C LYS A 428 15.30 -30.02 1.24
N ASN A 429 14.41 -29.37 1.99
CA ASN A 429 12.96 -29.41 1.77
C ASN A 429 12.38 -28.10 1.20
N ALA A 430 13.19 -27.06 1.08
CA ALA A 430 12.84 -25.76 0.53
C ALA A 430 14.01 -25.20 -0.32
N LYS A 431 14.58 -26.05 -1.19
CA LYS A 431 15.82 -25.77 -1.94
C LYS A 431 15.79 -24.43 -2.69
N GLU A 432 14.69 -24.14 -3.37
CA GLU A 432 14.54 -22.91 -4.16
C GLU A 432 14.55 -21.67 -3.27
N PHE A 433 13.82 -21.70 -2.15
CA PHE A 433 13.84 -20.62 -1.17
C PHE A 433 15.25 -20.38 -0.60
N TYR A 434 15.96 -21.44 -0.19
CA TYR A 434 17.32 -21.29 0.35
C TYR A 434 18.34 -20.83 -0.71
N ALA A 435 18.15 -21.18 -1.98
CA ALA A 435 18.97 -20.64 -3.07
C ALA A 435 18.77 -19.12 -3.23
N PHE A 436 17.51 -18.65 -3.21
CA PHE A 436 17.20 -17.21 -3.23
C PHE A 436 17.68 -16.49 -1.97
N ALA A 437 17.55 -17.11 -0.80
CA ALA A 437 18.07 -16.54 0.46
C ALA A 437 19.59 -16.39 0.43
N ALA A 438 20.33 -17.36 -0.14
CA ALA A 438 21.78 -17.24 -0.32
C ALA A 438 22.16 -16.14 -1.32
N GLU A 439 21.40 -15.97 -2.40
CA GLU A 439 21.60 -14.86 -3.35
C GLU A 439 21.35 -13.50 -2.68
N THR A 440 20.31 -13.41 -1.86
CA THR A 440 19.98 -12.22 -1.06
C THR A 440 21.13 -11.88 -0.11
N GLU A 441 21.63 -12.84 0.67
CA GLU A 441 22.76 -12.66 1.58
C GLU A 441 23.99 -12.12 0.84
N ASN A 442 24.37 -12.75 -0.28
CA ASN A 442 25.48 -12.32 -1.11
C ASN A 442 25.32 -10.88 -1.63
N SER A 443 24.09 -10.49 -2.00
CA SER A 443 23.79 -9.12 -2.42
C SER A 443 23.96 -8.13 -1.27
N LEU A 444 23.49 -8.47 -0.07
CA LEU A 444 23.65 -7.64 1.14
C LEU A 444 25.11 -7.47 1.56
N VAL A 445 25.93 -8.51 1.42
CA VAL A 445 27.39 -8.42 1.66
C VAL A 445 28.02 -7.43 0.68
N LYS A 446 27.74 -7.56 -0.63
CA LYS A 446 28.25 -6.62 -1.64
C LYS A 446 27.80 -5.18 -1.39
N LEU A 447 26.54 -4.99 -1.00
CA LEU A 447 26.01 -3.67 -0.63
C LEU A 447 26.75 -3.09 0.58
N SER A 448 26.99 -3.91 1.61
CA SER A 448 27.77 -3.54 2.80
C SER A 448 29.18 -3.08 2.43
N ASP A 449 29.85 -3.79 1.52
CA ASP A 449 31.18 -3.42 1.03
C ASP A 449 31.16 -2.10 0.26
N LEU A 450 30.14 -1.87 -0.58
CA LEU A 450 29.99 -0.63 -1.34
C LEU A 450 29.77 0.58 -0.43
N ILE A 451 28.94 0.44 0.60
CA ILE A 451 28.64 1.50 1.57
C ILE A 451 29.87 1.83 2.42
N SER A 452 30.69 0.83 2.75
CA SER A 452 31.88 1.00 3.61
C SER A 452 33.05 1.72 2.92
N ARG A 453 32.99 1.91 1.58
CA ARG A 453 34.05 2.60 0.83
C ARG A 453 34.05 4.10 1.15
N LYS A 454 35.23 4.65 1.42
CA LYS A 454 35.45 6.10 1.68
C LYS A 454 34.86 7.02 0.60
N ASN A 455 34.80 6.56 -0.65
CA ASN A 455 34.25 7.29 -1.79
C ASN A 455 32.96 6.65 -2.34
N SER A 456 32.10 6.08 -1.48
CA SER A 456 30.81 5.52 -1.91
C SER A 456 30.04 6.52 -2.78
N GLN A 457 29.60 6.10 -3.97
CA GLN A 457 28.84 6.94 -4.90
C GLN A 457 27.39 6.45 -5.03
N PRO A 458 26.41 7.35 -5.24
CA PRO A 458 25.02 6.96 -5.44
C PRO A 458 24.84 6.00 -6.62
N ASP A 459 25.55 6.23 -7.73
CA ASP A 459 25.51 5.38 -8.95
C ASP A 459 25.92 3.92 -8.69
N SER A 460 26.67 3.65 -7.63
CA SER A 460 27.03 2.28 -7.24
C SER A 460 26.14 1.72 -6.14
N VAL A 461 25.77 2.54 -5.15
CA VAL A 461 25.03 2.07 -3.97
C VAL A 461 23.54 1.86 -4.28
N ILE A 462 22.91 2.80 -4.98
CA ILE A 462 21.45 2.77 -5.22
C ILE A 462 21.02 1.55 -6.03
N PRO A 463 21.66 1.18 -7.17
CA PRO A 463 21.26 0.00 -7.92
C PRO A 463 21.41 -1.29 -7.10
N TYR A 464 22.47 -1.42 -6.31
CA TYR A 464 22.67 -2.59 -5.43
C TYR A 464 21.69 -2.63 -4.26
N LEU A 465 21.29 -1.48 -3.71
CA LEU A 465 20.24 -1.38 -2.71
C LEU A 465 18.90 -1.88 -3.29
N LYS A 466 18.51 -1.39 -4.47
CA LYS A 466 17.32 -1.83 -5.19
C LYS A 466 17.35 -3.34 -5.47
N ALA A 467 18.45 -3.86 -6.00
CA ALA A 467 18.61 -5.28 -6.29
C ALA A 467 18.49 -6.14 -5.02
N SER A 468 19.10 -5.70 -3.92
CA SER A 468 19.01 -6.39 -2.63
C SER A 468 17.57 -6.41 -2.09
N LYS A 469 16.83 -5.31 -2.22
CA LYS A 469 15.40 -5.24 -1.86
C LYS A 469 14.55 -6.20 -2.70
N LEU A 470 14.74 -6.22 -4.02
CA LEU A 470 14.02 -7.12 -4.91
C LEU A 470 14.28 -8.60 -4.57
N LEU A 471 15.54 -8.97 -4.31
CA LEU A 471 15.90 -10.33 -3.91
C LEU A 471 15.25 -10.70 -2.56
N LEU A 472 15.33 -9.82 -1.57
CA LEU A 472 14.72 -10.04 -0.26
C LEU A 472 13.20 -10.22 -0.36
N PHE A 473 12.50 -9.30 -1.05
CA PHE A 473 11.05 -9.40 -1.25
C PHE A 473 10.66 -10.64 -2.05
N SER A 474 11.49 -11.08 -3.01
CA SER A 474 11.28 -12.34 -3.73
C SER A 474 11.39 -13.54 -2.80
N ALA A 475 12.40 -13.57 -1.93
CA ALA A 475 12.56 -14.63 -0.94
C ALA A 475 11.42 -14.64 0.09
N GLU A 476 10.92 -13.46 0.52
CA GLU A 476 9.72 -13.33 1.36
C GLU A 476 8.47 -13.92 0.68
N GLU A 477 8.19 -13.54 -0.56
CA GLU A 477 7.00 -14.04 -1.28
C GLU A 477 7.10 -15.56 -1.52
N MET A 478 8.30 -16.07 -1.82
CA MET A 478 8.54 -17.51 -1.94
C MET A 478 8.28 -18.23 -0.62
N LEU A 479 8.78 -17.69 0.51
CA LEU A 479 8.52 -18.26 1.83
C LEU A 479 7.02 -18.28 2.11
N GLN A 480 6.32 -17.16 1.91
CA GLN A 480 4.90 -17.06 2.16
C GLN A 480 4.10 -18.06 1.31
N SER A 481 4.43 -18.18 0.02
CA SER A 481 3.81 -19.15 -0.88
C SER A 481 4.02 -20.59 -0.42
N LEU A 482 5.23 -20.94 0.04
CA LEU A 482 5.53 -22.25 0.60
C LEU A 482 4.72 -22.51 1.88
N LEU A 483 4.67 -21.56 2.81
CA LEU A 483 3.93 -21.69 4.06
C LEU A 483 2.43 -21.86 3.82
N ASN A 484 1.85 -21.09 2.89
CA ASN A 484 0.45 -21.23 2.50
C ASN A 484 0.14 -22.64 1.97
N ARG A 485 0.99 -23.18 1.09
CA ARG A 485 0.84 -24.56 0.56
C ARG A 485 0.94 -25.61 1.67
N VAL A 486 1.83 -25.41 2.65
CA VAL A 486 1.95 -26.30 3.81
C VAL A 486 0.66 -26.26 4.64
N GLU A 487 0.12 -25.06 4.92
CA GLU A 487 -1.13 -24.91 5.65
C GLU A 487 -2.33 -25.56 4.94
N GLU A 488 -2.41 -25.43 3.62
CA GLU A 488 -3.47 -26.07 2.83
C GLU A 488 -3.38 -27.59 2.90
N LYS A 489 -2.19 -28.17 2.71
CA LYS A 489 -1.97 -29.62 2.87
C LYS A 489 -2.33 -30.10 4.28
N ILE A 490 -2.07 -29.29 5.32
CA ILE A 490 -2.51 -29.58 6.69
C ILE A 490 -4.04 -29.53 6.80
N LYS A 491 -4.70 -28.52 6.22
CA LYS A 491 -6.17 -28.41 6.20
C LYS A 491 -6.82 -29.60 5.49
N GLU A 492 -6.31 -29.99 4.32
CA GLU A 492 -6.76 -31.18 3.58
C GLU A 492 -6.64 -32.44 4.42
N ARG A 493 -5.50 -32.64 5.09
CA ARG A 493 -5.28 -33.78 5.97
C ARG A 493 -6.17 -33.76 7.21
N ARG A 494 -6.41 -32.61 7.81
CA ARG A 494 -7.39 -32.49 8.92
C ARG A 494 -8.80 -32.79 8.44
N ALA A 495 -9.15 -32.41 7.20
CA ALA A 495 -10.46 -32.70 6.63
C ALA A 495 -10.72 -34.21 6.46
N THR A 496 -9.67 -35.04 6.35
CA THR A 496 -9.80 -36.51 6.28
C THR A 496 -9.77 -37.22 7.64
N GLN A 497 -9.47 -36.52 8.74
CA GLN A 497 -9.44 -37.11 10.08
C GLN A 497 -10.84 -37.33 10.69
N PRO A 498 -10.99 -38.27 11.66
CA PRO A 498 -12.22 -38.46 12.44
C PRO A 498 -12.66 -37.17 13.14
N PHE A 499 -13.98 -36.99 13.33
CA PHE A 499 -14.55 -35.75 13.89
C PHE A 499 -13.91 -35.30 15.21
N ILE A 500 -13.61 -36.22 16.12
CA ILE A 500 -12.98 -35.91 17.41
C ILE A 500 -11.60 -35.25 17.24
N GLU A 501 -10.82 -35.66 16.24
CA GLU A 501 -9.51 -35.07 15.94
C GLU A 501 -9.61 -33.75 15.17
N LYS A 502 -10.75 -33.46 14.54
CA LYS A 502 -11.02 -32.19 13.84
C LYS A 502 -11.32 -31.03 14.79
N VAL A 503 -11.98 -31.28 15.93
CA VAL A 503 -12.48 -30.23 16.83
C VAL A 503 -11.57 -29.97 18.04
N LEU A 504 -10.67 -30.90 18.35
CA LEU A 504 -9.74 -30.74 19.48
C LEU A 504 -8.50 -29.90 19.07
N PRO A 505 -8.03 -28.98 19.93
CA PRO A 505 -6.75 -28.32 19.73
C PRO A 505 -5.64 -29.37 19.63
N MET A 506 -4.84 -29.31 18.57
CA MET A 506 -3.70 -30.22 18.45
C MET A 506 -2.63 -29.83 19.46
N SER A 507 -2.00 -30.83 20.08
CA SER A 507 -0.75 -30.62 20.82
C SER A 507 0.33 -30.10 19.87
N GLY A 508 1.23 -29.23 20.33
CA GLY A 508 2.30 -28.65 19.50
C GLY A 508 3.21 -29.69 18.81
N GLN A 509 3.35 -30.89 19.39
CA GLN A 509 4.12 -31.99 18.80
C GLN A 509 3.42 -32.59 17.57
N LYS A 510 2.11 -32.86 17.67
CA LYS A 510 1.28 -33.35 16.55
C LYS A 510 1.17 -32.32 15.41
N GLU A 511 1.17 -31.03 15.74
CA GLU A 511 1.22 -29.95 14.75
C GLU A 511 2.54 -29.89 13.99
N LYS A 512 3.66 -30.09 14.70
CA LYS A 512 4.99 -30.16 14.08
C LYS A 512 5.12 -31.37 13.15
N GLU A 513 4.66 -32.55 13.56
CA GLU A 513 4.64 -33.75 12.71
C GLU A 513 3.78 -33.57 11.44
N LEU A 514 2.62 -32.90 11.58
CA LEU A 514 1.75 -32.57 10.45
C LEU A 514 2.41 -31.60 9.47
N LYS A 515 3.13 -30.59 9.97
CA LYS A 515 3.93 -29.67 9.14
C LYS A 515 5.04 -30.41 8.40
N GLU A 516 5.80 -31.24 9.10
CA GLU A 516 6.90 -32.03 8.50
C GLU A 516 6.39 -32.98 7.40
N GLU A 517 5.25 -33.65 7.61
CA GLU A 517 4.64 -34.50 6.58
C GLU A 517 4.11 -33.69 5.39
N ALA A 518 3.47 -32.55 5.64
CA ALA A 518 2.98 -31.67 4.56
C ALA A 518 4.15 -31.18 3.69
N ILE A 519 5.27 -30.79 4.31
CA ILE A 519 6.49 -30.38 3.61
C ILE A 519 7.08 -31.56 2.80
N GLN A 520 7.09 -32.78 3.34
CA GLN A 520 7.57 -33.95 2.61
C GLN A 520 6.73 -34.24 1.35
N LYS A 521 5.39 -34.16 1.47
CA LYS A 521 4.47 -34.40 0.34
C LYS A 521 4.63 -33.37 -0.78
N LEU A 522 4.78 -32.09 -0.42
CA LEU A 522 5.06 -31.03 -1.39
C LEU A 522 6.34 -31.30 -2.20
N ASN A 523 7.33 -31.95 -1.60
CA ASN A 523 8.59 -32.30 -2.27
C ASN A 523 8.51 -33.59 -3.10
N SER A 524 7.60 -34.52 -2.80
CA SER A 524 7.40 -35.75 -3.58
C SER A 524 6.47 -35.57 -4.78
N GLY A 525 5.81 -34.41 -4.91
CA GLY A 525 4.81 -34.16 -5.94
C GLY A 525 3.46 -34.84 -5.65
N GLU A 526 3.23 -35.28 -4.41
CA GLU A 526 1.98 -35.87 -3.90
C GLU A 526 1.13 -34.83 -3.15
#